data_AF-A0A2G1X0E8-F1
#
_entry.id   AF-A0A2G1X0E8-F1
#
_cell.length_a   1.000
_cell.length_b   1.000
_cell.length_c   1.000
_cell.angle_alpha   90.00
_cell.angle_beta   90.00
_cell.angle_gamma   90.00
#
_symmetry.space_group_name_H-M   'P 1'
#
loop_
_entity.id
_entity.type
_entity.pdbx_description
1 polymer ?
#
loop_
_entity_poly.entity_id
_entity_poly.type
_entity_poly.pdbx_seq_one_letter_code
_entity_poly.pdbx_strand_id
1 'polypeptide(L)' 'MSHYERIADLSVTIESVARRRRTADTTSGFERTTTEYRLSGDGLVGRGEDVTYETADHDALAG' A
#
# COMPACT_ATOMS: atom_id res chain seq x y z
N MET A 1 20.91 16.60 9.83
CA MET A 1 20.53 15.34 9.17
C MET A 1 19.02 15.18 9.20
N SER A 2 18.41 14.93 8.05
CA SER A 2 16.99 14.65 7.92
C SER A 2 16.64 13.29 8.57
N HIS A 3 15.34 13.03 8.76
CA HIS A 3 14.88 11.71 9.19
C HIS A 3 15.13 10.65 8.10
N TYR A 4 15.11 11.02 6.82
CA TYR A 4 15.38 10.12 5.71
C TYR A 4 16.83 9.64 5.68
N GLU A 5 17.80 10.53 5.94
CA GLU A 5 19.21 10.15 6.03
C GLU A 5 19.46 9.14 7.15
N ARG A 6 18.68 9.18 8.24
CA ARG A 6 18.84 8.25 9.37
C ARG A 6 18.34 6.84 9.09
N ILE A 7 17.44 6.67 8.12
CA ILE A 7 16.84 5.36 7.80
C ILE A 7 17.36 4.77 6.49
N ALA A 8 18.15 5.52 5.71
CA ALA A 8 18.60 5.13 4.38
C ALA A 8 19.47 3.86 4.37
N ASP A 9 20.31 3.67 5.39
CA ASP A 9 21.23 2.52 5.49
C ASP A 9 20.63 1.33 6.25
N LEU A 10 19.38 1.44 6.74
CA LEU A 10 18.72 0.36 7.47
C LEU A 10 18.12 -0.64 6.49
N SER A 11 18.46 -1.91 6.65
CA SER A 11 17.83 -2.99 5.90
C SER A 11 16.44 -3.31 6.46
N VAL A 12 15.53 -3.70 5.56
CA VAL A 12 14.19 -4.15 5.91
C VAL A 12 13.97 -5.52 5.28
N THR A 13 13.61 -6.52 6.10
CA THR A 13 13.22 -7.84 5.62
C THR A 13 11.70 -7.95 5.61
N ILE A 14 11.12 -8.30 4.46
CA ILE A 14 9.69 -8.55 4.33
C ILE A 14 9.47 -10.05 4.33
N GLU A 15 8.85 -10.56 5.38
CA GLU A 15 8.55 -12.00 5.54
C GLU A 15 7.27 -12.38 4.79
N SER A 16 6.28 -11.48 4.75
CA SER A 16 5.04 -11.71 4.02
C SER A 16 4.41 -10.42 3.53
N VAL A 17 3.67 -10.57 2.42
CA VAL A 17 2.90 -9.50 1.80
C VAL A 17 1.45 -9.96 1.72
N ALA A 18 0.53 -9.15 2.23
CA ALA A 18 -0.89 -9.29 1.99
C ALA A 18 -1.45 -8.04 1.34
N ARG A 19 -2.49 -8.22 0.53
CA ARG A 19 -3.16 -7.14 -0.20
C ARG A 19 -4.65 -7.17 0.12
N ARG A 20 -5.26 -5.99 0.20
CA ARG A 20 -6.71 -5.84 0.35
C ARG A 20 -7.21 -4.70 -0.51
N ARG A 21 -8.09 -5.01 -1.45
CA ARG A 21 -8.84 -4.01 -2.22
C ARG A 21 -9.79 -3.22 -1.31
N ARG A 22 -9.87 -1.92 -1.54
CA ARG A 22 -10.86 -1.01 -0.98
C ARG A 22 -11.59 -0.30 -2.12
N THR A 23 -12.87 -0.01 -1.92
CA THR A 23 -13.67 0.81 -2.81
C THR A 23 -14.44 1.85 -2.00
N ALA A 24 -14.62 3.04 -2.57
CA ALA A 24 -15.40 4.12 -1.98
C ALA A 24 -15.99 5.03 -3.05
N ASP A 25 -17.23 5.48 -2.85
CA ASP A 25 -17.84 6.51 -3.68
C ASP A 25 -17.14 7.87 -3.49
N THR A 26 -16.94 8.60 -4.58
CA THR A 26 -16.41 9.96 -4.55
C THR A 26 -17.50 11.00 -4.81
N THR A 27 -17.32 12.20 -4.27
CA THR A 27 -18.24 13.33 -4.53
C THR A 27 -18.22 13.81 -5.98
N SER A 28 -17.21 13.40 -6.76
CA SER A 28 -17.06 13.63 -8.20
C SER A 28 -17.74 12.58 -9.08
N GLY A 29 -18.45 11.62 -8.50
CA GLY A 29 -19.32 10.69 -9.25
C GLY A 29 -18.61 9.48 -9.86
N PHE A 30 -17.41 9.13 -9.40
CA PHE A 30 -16.74 7.87 -9.74
C PHE A 30 -16.45 7.03 -8.49
N GLU A 31 -16.40 5.71 -8.62
CA GLU A 31 -15.91 4.81 -7.57
C GLU A 31 -14.38 4.85 -7.55
N ARG A 32 -13.79 5.20 -6.41
CA ARG A 32 -12.35 5.09 -6.21
C ARG A 32 -12.03 3.70 -5.70
N THR A 33 -11.23 2.96 -6.46
CA THR A 33 -10.58 1.73 -6.00
C THR A 33 -9.17 2.05 -5.51
N THR A 34 -8.74 1.40 -4.43
CA THR A 34 -7.35 1.44 -3.92
C THR A 34 -6.93 0.06 -3.43
N THR A 35 -5.62 -0.16 -3.26
CA THR A 35 -5.07 -1.41 -2.71
C THR A 35 -4.26 -1.12 -1.46
N GLU A 36 -4.73 -1.62 -0.32
CA GLU A 36 -3.96 -1.63 0.93
C GLU A 36 -2.94 -2.77 0.89
N TYR A 37 -1.68 -2.45 1.12
CA TYR A 37 -0.58 -3.39 1.32
C TYR A 37 -0.28 -3.55 2.81
N ARG A 38 -0.12 -4.80 3.23
CA ARG A 38 0.36 -5.17 4.57
C ARG A 38 1.66 -5.91 4.41
N LEU A 39 2.73 -5.32 4.93
CA LEU A 39 4.06 -5.88 4.92
C LEU A 39 4.38 -6.32 6.35
N SER A 40 4.68 -7.60 6.55
CA SER A 40 5.00 -8.14 7.87
C SER A 40 6.47 -8.57 7.93
N GLY A 41 7.12 -8.32 9.06
CA GLY A 41 8.50 -8.73 9.36
C GLY A 41 8.88 -8.37 10.80
N ASP A 42 9.73 -9.17 11.44
CA ASP A 42 10.17 -8.96 12.83
C ASP A 42 8.99 -8.81 13.83
N GLY A 43 7.88 -9.50 13.58
CA GLY A 43 6.66 -9.41 14.39
C GLY A 43 5.89 -8.09 14.28
N LEU A 44 6.30 -7.18 13.39
CA LEU A 44 5.64 -5.91 13.10
C LEU A 44 4.89 -5.96 11.77
N VAL A 45 3.89 -5.07 11.63
CA VAL A 45 3.11 -4.93 10.38
C VAL A 45 3.07 -3.46 9.97
N GLY A 46 3.67 -3.17 8.82
CA GLY A 46 3.52 -1.90 8.11
C GLY A 46 2.27 -1.93 7.23
N ARG A 47 1.54 -0.81 7.19
CA ARG A 47 0.39 -0.62 6.30
C ARG A 47 0.62 0.58 5.41
N GLY A 48 0.46 0.39 4.11
CA GLY A 48 0.49 1.45 3.11
C GLY A 48 -0.67 1.25 2.13
N GLU A 49 -1.08 2.32 1.47
CA GLU A 49 -2.16 2.26 0.49
C GLU A 49 -1.66 2.85 -0.82
N ASP A 50 -1.82 2.09 -1.89
CA ASP A 50 -1.59 2.56 -3.24
C ASP A 50 -2.85 3.26 -3.74
N VAL A 51 -2.67 4.50 -4.21
CA VAL A 51 -3.74 5.40 -4.62
C VAL A 51 -3.41 5.94 -6.01
N THR A 52 -4.05 5.36 -7.02
CA THR A 52 -3.97 5.82 -8.40
C THR A 52 -5.37 6.25 -8.87
N TYR A 53 -5.46 6.77 -10.10
CA TYR A 53 -6.75 7.16 -10.69
C TYR A 53 -7.39 6.03 -11.52
N GLU A 54 -6.62 5.00 -11.89
CA GLU A 54 -7.06 3.96 -12.81
C GLU A 54 -7.47 2.70 -12.04
N THR A 55 -8.76 2.37 -12.06
CA THR A 55 -9.27 1.16 -11.37
C THR A 55 -8.65 -0.13 -11.91
N ALA A 56 -8.31 -0.16 -13.21
CA ALA A 56 -7.70 -1.32 -13.86
C ALA A 56 -6.34 -1.70 -13.23
N ASP A 57 -5.58 -0.71 -12.73
CA ASP A 57 -4.31 -0.96 -12.05
C ASP A 57 -4.53 -1.76 -10.75
N HIS A 58 -5.62 -1.49 -10.03
CA HIS A 58 -5.97 -2.21 -8.82
C HIS A 58 -6.59 -3.58 -9.10
N ASP A 59 -7.32 -3.74 -10.22
CA ASP A 59 -7.83 -5.05 -10.64
C ASP A 59 -6.68 -6.02 -10.96
N ALA A 60 -5.61 -5.54 -11.57
CA ALA A 60 -4.40 -6.33 -11.84
C ALA A 60 -3.73 -6.87 -10.55
N LEU A 61 -3.98 -6.24 -9.40
CA LEU A 61 -3.43 -6.60 -8.09
C LEU A 61 -4.33 -7.53 -7.26
N ALA A 62 -5.52 -7.89 -7.76
CA ALA A 62 -6.52 -8.63 -7.01
C ALA A 62 -6.28 -10.16 -6.93
N GLY A 63 -5.34 -10.69 -7.72
CA GLY A 63 -4.90 -12.10 -7.69
C GLY A 63 -3.75 -12.37 -6.73
#